data_AF-A0A661LA82-F1
#
_entry.id   AF-A0A661LA82-F1
#
_cell.length_a   1.000
_cell.length_b   1.000
_cell.length_c   1.000
_cell.angle_alpha   90.00
_cell.angle_beta   90.00
_cell.angle_gamma   90.00
#
_symmetry.space_group_name_H-M   'P 1'
#
loop_
_entity.id
_entity.type
_entity.pdbx_description
1 polymer ?
#
loop_
_entity_poly.entity_id
_entity_poly.type
_entity_poly.pdbx_seq_one_letter_code
_entity_poly.pdbx_strand_id
1 'polypeptide(L)'
;MKEEKETTKRLKLLAQLFRKQDAEKVTRHTGMFLSRAVQKGLIHRLNRGNYINSFLYGFPSVEEVACFLRPPAYISCEWALNHHGVSLQSPT
;
A
#
# COMPACT_ATOMS: atom_id res chain seq x y z
N MET A 1 9.53 -17.46 -14.55
CA MET A 1 9.71 -18.01 -13.18
C MET A 1 10.86 -17.38 -12.37
N LYS A 2 12.12 -17.25 -12.84
CA LYS A 2 13.23 -16.70 -12.01
C LYS A 2 13.00 -15.24 -11.58
N GLU A 3 12.65 -14.35 -12.51
CA GLU A 3 12.42 -12.92 -12.22
C GLU A 3 11.25 -12.68 -11.25
N GLU A 4 10.23 -13.54 -11.30
CA GLU A 4 9.05 -13.44 -10.44
C GLU A 4 9.38 -13.80 -8.99
N LYS A 5 10.23 -14.82 -8.81
CA LYS A 5 10.82 -15.15 -7.51
C LYS A 5 11.66 -13.98 -6.96
N GLU A 6 12.43 -13.29 -7.80
CA GLU A 6 13.19 -12.11 -7.37
C GLU A 6 12.30 -10.91 -7.03
N THR A 7 11.27 -10.65 -7.84
CA THR A 7 10.31 -9.57 -7.61
C THR A 7 9.61 -9.77 -6.26
N THR A 8 9.13 -10.99 -6.00
CA THR A 8 8.48 -11.36 -4.74
C THR A 8 9.44 -11.23 -3.56
N LYS A 9 10.70 -11.65 -3.70
CA LYS A 9 11.72 -11.48 -2.66
C LYS A 9 11.93 -10.00 -2.29
N ARG A 10 11.97 -9.10 -3.27
CA ARG A 10 12.09 -7.66 -3.02
C ARG A 10 10.84 -7.06 -2.39
N LEU A 11 9.65 -7.50 -2.82
CA LEU A 11 8.38 -7.06 -2.25
C LEU A 11 8.23 -7.45 -0.77
N LYS A 12 8.83 -8.56 -0.34
CA LYS A 12 8.87 -8.94 1.09
C LYS A 12 9.67 -7.97 1.98
N LEU A 13 10.52 -7.13 1.39
CA LEU A 13 11.28 -6.10 2.10
C LEU A 13 10.50 -4.78 2.23
N LEU A 14 9.32 -4.68 1.62
CA LEU A 14 8.46 -3.50 1.64
C LEU A 14 7.23 -3.77 2.51
N ALA A 15 6.80 -2.75 3.23
CA ALA A 15 5.56 -2.80 4.01
C ALA A 15 4.31 -2.95 3.10
N GLN A 16 3.15 -3.21 3.71
CA GLN A 16 1.87 -3.27 3.00
C GLN A 16 1.57 -1.97 2.25
N LEU A 17 1.78 -0.83 2.90
CA LEU A 17 1.76 0.51 2.30
C LEU A 17 3.19 1.04 2.21
N PHE A 18 3.61 1.42 1.00
CA PHE A 18 4.98 1.89 0.80
C PHE A 18 5.06 3.01 -0.23
N ARG A 19 6.08 3.85 -0.08
CA ARG A 19 6.37 4.95 -1.00
C ARG A 19 7.38 4.50 -2.06
N LYS A 20 7.43 5.20 -3.18
CA LYS A 20 8.48 5.02 -4.20
C LYS A 20 9.89 5.10 -3.59
N GLN A 21 10.06 5.97 -2.60
CA GLN A 21 11.30 6.15 -1.84
C GLN A 21 11.72 4.87 -1.08
N ASP A 22 10.76 4.08 -0.59
CA ASP A 22 11.06 2.80 0.05
C ASP A 22 11.46 1.75 -0.99
N ALA A 23 10.79 1.77 -2.14
CA ALA A 23 11.16 0.91 -3.27
C ALA A 23 12.55 1.24 -3.83
N GLU A 24 12.99 2.50 -3.80
CA GLU A 24 14.34 2.93 -4.19
C GLU A 24 15.44 2.35 -3.31
N LYS A 25 15.13 2.01 -2.05
CA LYS A 25 16.09 1.35 -1.13
C LYS A 25 16.31 -0.12 -1.47
N VAL A 26 15.36 -0.78 -2.14
CA VAL A 26 15.41 -2.24 -2.41
C VAL A 26 15.78 -2.59 -3.85
N THR A 27 15.75 -1.63 -4.78
CA THR A 27 16.11 -1.85 -6.19
C THR A 27 16.67 -0.59 -6.85
N ARG A 28 17.66 -0.77 -7.74
CA ARG A 28 18.26 0.33 -8.53
C ARG A 28 17.33 0.83 -9.64
N HIS A 29 16.54 -0.06 -10.24
CA HIS A 29 15.65 0.26 -11.38
C HIS A 29 14.20 0.36 -10.93
N THR A 30 13.92 1.28 -10.00
CA THR A 30 12.62 1.37 -9.30
C THR A 30 11.44 1.56 -10.25
N GLY A 31 11.56 2.42 -11.27
CA GLY A 31 10.47 2.67 -12.21
C GLY A 31 10.03 1.40 -12.94
N MET A 32 10.98 0.69 -13.54
CA MET A 32 10.71 -0.56 -14.25
C MET A 32 10.19 -1.65 -13.31
N PHE A 33 10.76 -1.76 -12.11
CA PHE A 33 10.31 -2.70 -11.08
C PHE A 33 8.84 -2.46 -10.70
N LEU A 34 8.47 -1.22 -10.37
CA LEU A 34 7.11 -0.87 -9.98
C LEU A 34 6.12 -1.05 -11.14
N SER A 35 6.46 -0.59 -12.35
CA SER A 35 5.60 -0.77 -13.53
C SER A 35 5.33 -2.24 -13.82
N ARG A 36 6.35 -3.10 -13.76
CA ARG A 36 6.20 -4.54 -13.96
C ARG A 36 5.39 -5.19 -12.83
N ALA A 37 5.61 -4.79 -11.58
CA ALA A 37 4.87 -5.33 -10.43
C ALA A 37 3.38 -4.95 -10.49
N VAL A 38 3.06 -3.71 -10.90
CA VAL A 38 1.67 -3.28 -11.16
C VAL A 38 1.06 -4.08 -12.31
N GLN A 39 1.75 -4.20 -13.44
CA GLN A 39 1.25 -4.94 -14.60
C GLN A 39 0.96 -6.42 -14.28
N LYS A 40 1.72 -7.01 -13.36
CA LYS A 40 1.53 -8.38 -12.87
C LYS A 40 0.50 -8.50 -11.74
N GLY A 41 -0.12 -7.39 -11.29
CA GLY A 41 -1.08 -7.40 -10.18
C GLY A 41 -0.47 -7.69 -8.81
N LEU A 42 0.86 -7.65 -8.69
CA LEU A 42 1.54 -7.91 -7.41
C LEU A 42 1.39 -6.75 -6.42
N ILE A 43 1.32 -5.54 -6.97
CA ILE A 43 1.08 -4.31 -6.22
C ILE A 43 -0.01 -3.49 -6.89
N HIS A 44 -0.74 -2.70 -6.10
CA HIS A 44 -1.73 -1.74 -6.58
C HIS A 44 -1.20 -0.31 -6.41
N ARG A 45 -1.45 0.57 -7.38
CA ARG A 45 -1.02 1.97 -7.30
C ARG A 45 -2.16 2.83 -6.76
N LEU A 46 -1.97 3.37 -5.55
CA LEU A 46 -2.94 4.30 -4.94
C LEU A 46 -2.96 5.64 -5.66
N ASN A 47 -1.79 6.26 -5.78
CA ASN A 47 -1.60 7.50 -6.53
C ASN A 47 -0.13 7.58 -7.00
N ARG A 48 0.32 8.76 -7.46
CA ARG A 48 1.71 8.90 -7.89
C ARG A 48 2.67 8.76 -6.71
N GLY A 49 3.39 7.64 -6.67
CA GLY A 49 4.47 7.41 -5.72
C GLY A 49 4.07 6.63 -4.47
N ASN A 50 2.80 6.25 -4.33
CA ASN A 50 2.28 5.46 -3.22
C ASN A 50 1.64 4.17 -3.75
N TYR A 51 1.96 3.05 -3.10
CA TYR A 51 1.59 1.72 -3.57
C TYR A 51 1.11 0.85 -2.41
N ILE A 52 0.25 -0.10 -2.73
CA ILE A 52 -0.18 -1.19 -1.86
C ILE A 52 0.49 -2.47 -2.35
N ASN A 53 1.10 -3.22 -1.44
CA ASN A 53 1.62 -4.55 -1.71
C ASN A 53 0.50 -5.61 -1.58
N SER A 54 -0.46 -5.51 -2.50
CA SER A 54 -1.76 -6.18 -2.42
C SER A 54 -1.66 -7.70 -2.52
N PHE A 55 -0.66 -8.23 -3.24
CA PHE A 55 -0.50 -9.67 -3.37
C PHE A 55 0.02 -10.35 -2.09
N LEU A 56 0.91 -9.69 -1.35
CA LEU A 56 1.49 -10.28 -0.14
C LEU A 56 0.65 -10.05 1.11
N TYR A 57 -0.04 -8.90 1.20
CA TYR A 57 -0.69 -8.45 2.43
C TYR A 57 -2.18 -8.12 2.25
N GLY A 58 -2.73 -8.24 1.04
CA GLY A 58 -4.10 -7.80 0.76
C GLY A 58 -4.24 -6.27 0.72
N PHE A 59 -5.49 -5.81 0.61
CA PHE A 59 -5.81 -4.38 0.64
C PHE A 59 -5.94 -3.88 2.09
N PRO A 60 -5.26 -2.78 2.44
CA PRO A 60 -5.42 -2.12 3.74
C PRO A 60 -6.79 -1.46 3.85
N SER A 61 -7.18 -1.10 5.07
CA SER A 61 -8.42 -0.37 5.33
C SER A 61 -8.36 1.07 4.79
N VAL A 62 -9.53 1.70 4.62
CA VAL A 62 -9.62 3.10 4.16
C VAL A 62 -8.89 4.03 5.13
N GLU A 63 -9.02 3.75 6.43
CA GLU A 63 -8.37 4.49 7.51
C GLU A 63 -6.84 4.42 7.44
N GLU A 64 -6.29 3.21 7.24
CA GLU A 64 -4.85 3.01 7.12
C GLU A 64 -4.29 3.78 5.91
N VAL A 65 -4.99 3.72 4.77
CA VAL A 65 -4.61 4.46 3.56
C VAL A 65 -4.68 5.97 3.80
N ALA A 66 -5.74 6.46 4.44
CA ALA A 66 -5.91 7.89 4.72
C ALA A 66 -4.77 8.43 5.59
N CYS A 67 -4.47 7.75 6.70
CA CYS A 67 -3.38 8.11 7.61
C CYS A 67 -2.00 8.04 6.91
N PHE A 68 -1.79 7.04 6.05
CA PHE A 68 -0.52 6.90 5.30
C PHE A 68 -0.31 8.03 4.28
N LEU A 69 -1.37 8.44 3.58
CA LEU A 69 -1.31 9.46 2.54
C LEU A 69 -1.17 10.88 3.09
N ARG A 70 -1.69 11.15 4.29
CA ARG A 70 -1.71 12.50 4.88
C ARG A 70 -1.13 12.56 6.30
N PRO A 71 0.12 12.18 6.58
CA PRO A 71 0.68 12.32 7.92
C PRO A 71 0.73 13.80 8.36
N PRO A 72 0.37 14.15 9.61
CA PRO A 72 -0.05 13.30 10.73
C PRO A 72 -1.59 13.18 10.86
N ALA A 73 -2.29 12.67 9.86
CA ALA A 73 -3.73 12.45 9.93
C ALA A 73 -4.08 11.33 10.92
N TYR A 74 -5.21 11.50 11.59
CA TYR A 74 -5.85 10.53 12.46
C TYR A 74 -7.32 10.43 12.10
N ILE A 75 -7.94 9.31 12.46
CA ILE A 75 -9.36 9.05 12.22
C ILE A 75 -10.19 9.73 13.31
N SER A 76 -11.24 10.45 12.93
CA SER A 76 -12.08 11.22 13.85
C SER A 76 -13.56 11.16 13.45
N CYS A 77 -14.42 11.73 14.31
CA CYS A 77 -15.86 11.86 14.10
C CYS A 77 -16.53 10.53 13.70
N GLU A 78 -17.40 10.53 12.70
CA GLU A 78 -18.18 9.38 12.24
C GLU A 78 -17.28 8.21 11.80
N TRP A 79 -16.13 8.50 11.19
CA TRP A 79 -15.15 7.49 10.82
C TRP A 79 -14.54 6.81 12.04
N ALA A 80 -14.24 7.54 13.11
CA ALA A 80 -13.70 6.94 14.34
C ALA A 80 -14.76 6.09 15.04
N LEU A 81 -16.00 6.56 15.08
CA LEU A 81 -17.12 5.80 15.64
C LEU A 81 -17.34 4.49 14.87
N ASN A 82 -17.27 4.53 13.54
CA ASN A 82 -17.36 3.32 12.72
C ASN A 82 -16.16 2.39 12.89
N HIS A 83 -14.95 2.92 12.80
CA HIS A 83 -13.71 2.15 12.92
C HIS A 83 -13.59 1.40 14.26
N HIS A 84 -14.06 2.01 15.36
CA HIS A 84 -14.07 1.39 16.69
C HIS A 84 -15.32 0.57 16.99
N GLY A 85 -16.24 0.39 16.02
CA GLY A 85 -17.46 -0.40 16.20
C GLY A 85 -18.52 0.24 17.09
N VAL A 86 -18.40 1.54 17.39
CA VAL A 86 -19.40 2.31 18.14
C VAL A 86 -20.63 2.60 17.26
N SER A 87 -20.42 2.78 15.95
CA SER A 87 -21.49 2.93 14.95
C SER A 87 -21.39 1.87 13.86
N LEU A 88 -22.52 1.23 13.53
CA LEU A 88 -22.64 0.34 12.38
C LEU A 88 -22.78 1.09 11.04
N GLN A 89 -23.02 2.41 11.09
CA GLN A 89 -23.10 3.22 9.87
C GLN A 89 -21.68 3.44 9.33
N SER A 90 -21.45 3.00 8.08
CA SER A 90 -20.25 3.36 7.33
C SER A 90 -20.43 4.77 6.74
N PRO A 91 -19.54 5.72 7.06
CA PRO A 91 -19.50 6.99 6.33
C PRO A 91 -19.25 6.75 4.84
N THR A 92 -19.74 7.65 3.99
CA THR A 92 -19.63 7.59 2.52
C THR A 92 -18.81 8.73 1.97
#